data_AF-A0A1G7V670-F1
#
_entry.id   AF-A0A1G7V670-F1
#
_cell.length_a   1.000
_cell.length_b   1.000
_cell.length_c   1.000
_cell.angle_alpha   90.00
_cell.angle_beta   90.00
_cell.angle_gamma   90.00
#
_symmetry.space_group_name_H-M   'P 1'
#
loop_
_entity.id
_entity.type
_entity.pdbx_description
1 polymer ?
#
loop_
_entity_poly.entity_id
_entity_poly.type
_entity_poly.pdbx_seq_one_letter_code
_entity_poly.pdbx_strand_id
1 'polypeptide(L)'
;MPNPLYSGAAAYNLGIFTRHDDFGWDFYTGIKAISPEVVKGNGAVMEAVSSGQKAYGMIVDYLAIRAKNEGNPVDFVYPEEGVPVITEPIAITKDTEEIEIAQSFVDFVLSEDGQKLQSELGYSPIREGLQAPEGLKSADDLENVLTADMKELLKGREDDKTKFDEIFSAQ
;
A
#
# COMPACT_ATOMS: atom_id res chain seq x y z
N MET A 1 1.07 -12.57 4.52
CA MET A 1 0.54 -11.39 3.81
C MET A 1 -0.61 -10.76 4.60
N PRO A 2 -0.92 -9.47 4.41
CA PRO A 2 -2.04 -8.82 5.08
C PRO A 2 -3.38 -9.28 4.50
N ASN A 3 -4.41 -9.31 5.33
CA ASN A 3 -5.75 -9.77 4.97
C ASN A 3 -6.61 -8.60 4.44
N PRO A 4 -7.14 -8.66 3.20
CA PRO A 4 -7.99 -7.61 2.61
C PRO A 4 -9.34 -7.42 3.33
N LEU A 5 -9.78 -8.38 4.14
CA LEU A 5 -10.97 -8.22 4.98
C LEU A 5 -10.76 -7.22 6.13
N TYR A 6 -9.52 -7.02 6.57
CA TYR A 6 -9.17 -6.16 7.70
C TYR A 6 -8.30 -4.95 7.31
N SER A 7 -7.53 -5.06 6.23
CA SER A 7 -6.60 -4.02 5.77
C SER A 7 -7.09 -3.38 4.47
N GLY A 8 -7.31 -2.06 4.50
CA GLY A 8 -7.71 -1.29 3.33
C GLY A 8 -6.67 -1.29 2.20
N ALA A 9 -5.38 -1.22 2.56
CA ALA A 9 -4.26 -1.34 1.61
C ALA A 9 -4.27 -2.71 0.91
N ALA A 10 -4.49 -3.78 1.67
CA ALA A 10 -4.59 -5.12 1.08
C ALA A 10 -5.83 -5.29 0.21
N ALA A 11 -6.96 -4.67 0.57
CA ALA A 11 -8.16 -4.66 -0.26
C ALA A 11 -7.95 -3.89 -1.57
N TYR A 12 -7.19 -2.79 -1.54
CA TYR A 12 -6.80 -2.04 -2.73
C TYR A 12 -5.89 -2.88 -3.65
N ASN A 13 -4.85 -3.49 -3.08
CA ASN A 13 -3.95 -4.38 -3.82
C ASN A 13 -4.70 -5.57 -4.43
N LEU A 14 -5.60 -6.20 -3.66
CA LEU A 14 -6.47 -7.27 -4.15
C LEU A 14 -7.21 -6.82 -5.40
N GLY A 15 -7.87 -5.67 -5.34
CA GLY A 15 -8.64 -5.17 -6.47
C GLY A 15 -7.78 -4.84 -7.71
N ILE A 16 -6.55 -4.35 -7.53
CA ILE A 16 -5.61 -4.11 -8.64
C ILE A 16 -5.15 -5.43 -9.25
N PHE A 17 -4.60 -6.34 -8.44
CA PHE A 17 -4.06 -7.60 -8.94
C PHE A 17 -5.13 -8.44 -9.64
N THR A 18 -6.36 -8.48 -9.12
CA THR A 18 -7.43 -9.29 -9.73
C THR A 18 -7.96 -8.73 -11.05
N ARG A 19 -7.68 -7.46 -11.36
CA ARG A 19 -8.08 -6.77 -12.58
C ARG A 19 -6.93 -6.56 -13.58
N HIS A 20 -5.71 -6.90 -13.19
CA HIS A 20 -4.57 -6.81 -14.08
C HIS A 20 -4.50 -8.05 -14.97
N ASP A 21 -4.29 -7.84 -16.28
CA ASP A 21 -4.37 -8.90 -17.29
C ASP A 21 -3.36 -10.03 -17.05
N ASP A 22 -2.16 -9.72 -16.55
CA ASP A 22 -1.10 -10.71 -16.30
C ASP A 22 -1.27 -11.50 -14.99
N PHE A 23 -2.14 -11.04 -14.07
CA PHE A 23 -2.27 -11.63 -12.73
C PHE A 23 -3.63 -12.28 -12.52
N GLY A 24 -4.70 -11.49 -12.63
CA GLY A 24 -6.07 -11.94 -12.36
C GLY A 24 -6.25 -12.62 -11.00
N TRP A 25 -7.29 -13.46 -10.90
CA TRP A 25 -7.54 -14.26 -9.70
C TRP A 25 -6.53 -15.40 -9.51
N ASP A 26 -5.84 -15.81 -10.58
CA ASP A 26 -4.86 -16.89 -10.55
C ASP A 26 -3.65 -16.55 -9.69
N PHE A 27 -3.30 -15.26 -9.58
CA PHE A 27 -2.30 -14.79 -8.63
C PHE A 27 -2.62 -15.20 -7.18
N TYR A 28 -3.86 -14.99 -6.73
CA TYR A 28 -4.26 -15.34 -5.35
C TYR A 28 -4.47 -16.84 -5.16
N THR A 29 -4.93 -17.55 -6.18
CA THR A 29 -4.95 -19.02 -6.17
C THR A 29 -3.53 -19.60 -6.04
N GLY A 30 -2.56 -19.03 -6.78
CA GLY A 30 -1.15 -19.39 -6.68
C GLY A 30 -0.56 -19.07 -5.31
N ILE A 31 -0.89 -17.91 -4.73
CA ILE A 31 -0.51 -17.57 -3.36
C ILE A 31 -1.09 -18.58 -2.37
N LYS A 32 -2.37 -18.96 -2.47
CA LYS A 32 -2.97 -19.97 -1.58
C LYS A 32 -2.25 -21.32 -1.68
N ALA A 33 -1.82 -21.73 -2.88
CA ALA A 33 -1.12 -23.00 -3.10
C ALA A 33 0.21 -23.11 -2.32
N ILE A 34 0.86 -22.00 -1.99
CA ILE A 34 2.08 -21.99 -1.14
C ILE A 34 1.78 -21.89 0.36
N SER A 35 0.53 -22.10 0.78
CA SER A 35 0.08 -22.11 2.20
C SER A 35 0.57 -20.90 3.01
N PRO A 36 0.24 -19.67 2.59
CA PRO A 36 0.75 -18.46 3.19
C PRO A 36 0.07 -18.22 4.54
N GLU A 37 0.77 -17.54 5.44
CA GLU A 37 0.12 -17.00 6.63
C GLU A 37 -0.59 -15.69 6.27
N VAL A 38 -1.90 -15.63 6.55
CA VAL A 38 -2.74 -14.46 6.32
C VAL A 38 -3.03 -13.78 7.65
N VAL A 39 -2.48 -12.57 7.84
CA VAL A 39 -2.54 -11.83 9.11
C VAL A 39 -3.34 -10.53 8.97
N LYS A 40 -3.75 -9.91 10.08
CA LYS A 40 -4.69 -8.77 10.05
C LYS A 40 -4.19 -7.54 9.29
N GLY A 41 -2.87 -7.30 9.24
CA GLY A 41 -2.34 -6.08 8.65
C GLY A 41 -0.81 -6.07 8.54
N ASN A 42 -0.28 -4.96 8.06
CA ASN A 42 1.15 -4.78 7.80
C ASN A 42 2.02 -4.98 9.05
N GLY A 43 1.59 -4.50 10.23
CA GLY A 43 2.37 -4.65 11.47
C GLY A 43 2.66 -6.11 11.82
N ALA A 44 1.68 -7.00 11.66
CA ALA A 44 1.87 -8.43 11.92
C ALA A 44 2.78 -9.10 10.87
N VAL A 45 2.77 -8.63 9.61
CA VAL A 45 3.72 -9.10 8.59
C VAL A 45 5.13 -8.66 8.97
N MET A 46 5.30 -7.40 9.36
CA MET A 46 6.59 -6.83 9.75
C MET A 46 7.20 -7.59 10.95
N GLU A 47 6.40 -7.85 11.98
CA GLU A 47 6.82 -8.61 13.16
C GLU A 47 7.25 -10.04 12.80
N ALA A 48 6.47 -10.74 11.98
CA ALA A 48 6.78 -12.10 11.57
C ALA A 48 8.09 -12.20 10.75
N VAL A 49 8.38 -11.19 9.91
CA VAL A 49 9.62 -11.17 9.11
C VAL A 49 10.82 -10.71 9.95
N SER A 50 10.70 -9.60 10.68
CA SER A 50 11.80 -9.05 11.49
C SER A 50 12.25 -9.97 12.63
N SER A 51 11.34 -10.78 13.18
CA SER A 51 11.66 -11.81 14.18
C SER A 51 12.29 -13.08 13.58
N GLY A 52 12.30 -13.23 12.26
CA GLY A 52 12.76 -14.43 11.57
C GLY A 52 11.75 -15.60 11.56
N GLN A 53 10.51 -15.40 12.06
CA GLN A 53 9.46 -16.42 11.97
C GLN A 53 9.07 -16.71 10.51
N LYS A 54 9.13 -15.72 9.63
CA LYS A 54 8.91 -15.84 8.18
C LYS A 54 10.09 -15.25 7.43
N ALA A 55 10.44 -15.88 6.29
CA ALA A 55 11.53 -15.41 5.45
C ALA A 55 11.17 -14.15 4.63
N TYR A 56 9.90 -13.97 4.27
CA TYR A 56 9.43 -12.83 3.47
C TYR A 56 7.94 -12.59 3.68
N GLY A 57 7.47 -11.41 3.28
CA GLY A 57 6.05 -11.05 3.30
C GLY A 57 5.76 -9.80 2.47
N MET A 58 4.54 -9.72 1.95
CA MET A 58 4.03 -8.52 1.28
C MET A 58 3.68 -7.44 2.30
N ILE A 59 4.23 -6.24 2.15
CA ILE A 59 4.03 -5.10 3.04
C ILE A 59 4.16 -3.79 2.26
N VAL A 60 3.70 -2.67 2.83
CA VAL A 60 4.00 -1.32 2.34
C VAL A 60 5.46 -0.96 2.60
N ASP A 61 6.07 -0.28 1.63
CA ASP A 61 7.50 0.00 1.54
C ASP A 61 8.06 0.82 2.71
N TYR A 62 7.37 1.90 3.11
CA TYR A 62 7.85 2.79 4.17
C TYR A 62 8.09 2.07 5.50
N LEU A 63 7.30 1.03 5.82
CA LEU A 63 7.47 0.25 7.05
C LEU A 63 8.75 -0.58 6.99
N ALA A 64 8.99 -1.27 5.88
CA ALA A 64 10.16 -2.11 5.71
C ALA A 64 11.45 -1.28 5.64
N ILE A 65 11.41 -0.16 4.90
CA ILE A 65 12.55 0.74 4.74
C ILE A 65 12.87 1.46 6.05
N ARG A 66 11.85 1.96 6.78
CA ARG A 66 12.07 2.51 8.12
C ARG A 66 12.69 1.48 9.05
N ALA A 67 12.16 0.26 9.08
CA ALA A 67 12.70 -0.81 9.91
C ALA A 67 14.17 -1.12 9.57
N LYS A 68 14.53 -1.14 8.28
CA LYS A 68 15.92 -1.31 7.81
C LYS A 68 16.80 -0.15 8.28
N ASN A 69 16.34 1.09 8.15
CA ASN A 69 17.07 2.29 8.57
C ASN A 69 17.26 2.36 10.10
N GLU A 70 16.34 1.77 10.87
CA GLU A 70 16.46 1.56 12.33
C GLU A 70 17.40 0.40 12.71
N GLY A 71 17.97 -0.31 11.73
CA GLY A 71 18.93 -1.40 11.93
C GLY A 71 18.33 -2.80 12.05
N ASN A 72 17.02 -2.96 11.78
CA ASN A 72 16.43 -4.29 11.73
C ASN A 72 16.99 -5.10 10.55
N PRO A 73 17.18 -6.42 10.69
CA PRO A 73 17.78 -7.28 9.68
C PRO A 73 16.78 -7.65 8.56
N VAL A 74 16.24 -6.63 7.89
CA VAL A 74 15.25 -6.77 6.83
C VAL A 74 15.70 -6.03 5.58
N ASP A 75 15.21 -6.49 4.43
CA ASP A 75 15.37 -5.78 3.16
C ASP A 75 14.01 -5.60 2.49
N PHE A 76 13.94 -4.66 1.56
CA PHE A 76 12.74 -4.39 0.77
C PHE A 76 13.04 -4.51 -0.72
N VAL A 77 12.13 -5.15 -1.45
CA VAL A 77 12.26 -5.39 -2.89
C VAL A 77 10.99 -4.87 -3.57
N TYR A 78 11.16 -4.03 -4.58
CA TYR A 78 10.11 -3.71 -5.54
C TYR A 78 10.11 -4.78 -6.63
N PRO A 79 9.03 -5.58 -6.80
CA PRO A 79 8.93 -6.57 -7.88
C PRO A 79 9.07 -5.93 -9.27
N GLU A 80 9.76 -6.62 -10.18
CA GLU A 80 9.98 -6.14 -11.55
C GLU A 80 8.68 -6.11 -12.36
N GLU A 81 7.75 -7.02 -12.06
CA GLU A 81 6.42 -7.07 -12.67
C GLU A 81 5.54 -5.87 -12.30
N GLY A 82 5.94 -5.12 -11.26
CA GLY A 82 5.34 -3.86 -10.87
C GLY A 82 4.71 -3.86 -9.48
N VAL A 83 4.29 -2.66 -9.07
CA VAL A 83 3.68 -2.41 -7.75
C VAL A 83 2.43 -1.54 -7.84
N PRO A 84 1.38 -1.83 -7.05
CA PRO A 84 0.31 -0.87 -6.84
C PRO A 84 0.79 0.29 -5.98
N VAL A 85 0.33 1.51 -6.27
CA VAL A 85 0.64 2.72 -5.50
C VAL A 85 -0.59 3.16 -4.71
N ILE A 86 -0.46 3.20 -3.39
CA ILE A 86 -1.54 3.63 -2.49
C ILE A 86 -1.32 5.11 -2.16
N THR A 87 -2.27 5.95 -2.56
CA THR A 87 -2.26 7.38 -2.21
C THR A 87 -3.02 7.62 -0.90
N GLU A 88 -2.58 8.62 -0.13
CA GLU A 88 -3.28 9.10 1.08
C GLU A 88 -4.09 10.36 0.72
N PRO A 89 -5.40 10.24 0.42
CA PRO A 89 -6.20 11.40 0.03
C PRO A 89 -6.49 12.32 1.22
N ILE A 90 -6.46 13.63 0.96
CA ILE A 90 -6.95 14.67 1.87
C ILE A 90 -8.21 15.31 1.28
N ALA A 91 -9.22 15.57 2.12
CA ALA A 91 -10.47 16.16 1.70
C ALA A 91 -11.06 17.07 2.80
N ILE A 92 -11.81 18.08 2.36
CA ILE A 92 -12.59 18.96 3.25
C ILE A 92 -14.01 18.40 3.37
N THR A 93 -14.52 18.31 4.60
CA THR A 93 -15.89 17.86 4.85
C THR A 93 -16.89 18.89 4.34
N LYS A 94 -18.01 18.42 3.77
CA LYS A 94 -19.02 19.29 3.16
C LYS A 94 -19.65 20.28 4.16
N ASP A 95 -19.80 19.85 5.40
CA ASP A 95 -20.54 20.58 6.44
C ASP A 95 -19.60 21.32 7.41
N THR A 96 -18.35 21.60 7.01
CA THR A 96 -17.43 22.39 7.84
C THR A 96 -17.92 23.82 8.01
N GLU A 97 -17.89 24.34 9.23
CA GLU A 97 -18.13 25.75 9.52
C GLU A 97 -16.85 26.59 9.35
N GLU A 98 -15.69 25.94 9.23
CA GLU A 98 -14.35 26.55 9.21
C GLU A 98 -13.68 26.36 7.84
N ILE A 99 -14.34 26.78 6.77
CA ILE A 99 -13.88 26.50 5.38
C ILE A 99 -12.51 27.10 5.07
N GLU A 100 -12.23 28.32 5.53
CA GLU A 100 -10.97 29.00 5.24
C GLU A 100 -9.77 28.32 5.93
N ILE A 101 -9.97 27.87 7.18
CA ILE A 101 -8.96 27.13 7.94
C ILE A 101 -8.72 25.77 7.29
N ALA A 102 -9.79 25.06 6.92
CA ALA A 102 -9.68 23.76 6.27
C ALA A 102 -8.94 23.86 4.92
N GLN A 103 -9.24 24.88 4.11
CA GLN A 103 -8.53 25.16 2.86
C GLN A 103 -7.06 25.45 3.10
N SER A 104 -6.74 26.31 4.08
CA SER A 104 -5.35 26.63 4.43
C SER A 104 -4.56 25.39 4.87
N PHE A 105 -5.20 24.46 5.58
CA PHE A 105 -4.57 23.19 5.96
C PHE A 105 -4.31 22.28 4.75
N VAL A 106 -5.30 22.14 3.84
CA VAL A 106 -5.10 21.36 2.60
C VAL A 106 -3.99 21.97 1.75
N ASP A 107 -3.98 23.30 1.60
CA ASP A 107 -2.95 24.02 0.87
C ASP A 107 -1.56 23.78 1.48
N PHE A 108 -1.45 23.79 2.81
CA PHE A 108 -0.19 23.45 3.49
C PHE A 108 0.24 22.00 3.21
N VAL A 109 -0.66 21.02 3.36
CA VAL A 109 -0.33 19.60 3.14
C VAL A 109 0.17 19.35 1.70
N LEU A 110 -0.39 20.05 0.72
CA LEU A 110 -0.02 19.94 -0.70
C LEU A 110 1.12 20.89 -1.12
N SER A 111 1.53 21.81 -0.24
CA SER A 111 2.63 22.74 -0.48
C SER A 111 3.98 22.01 -0.53
N GLU A 112 5.01 22.70 -1.04
CA GLU A 112 6.37 22.19 -1.02
C GLU A 112 6.85 21.88 0.41
N ASP A 113 6.55 22.74 1.39
CA ASP A 113 6.97 22.55 2.78
C ASP A 113 6.22 21.40 3.45
N GLY A 114 4.92 21.25 3.18
CA GLY A 114 4.14 20.11 3.67
C GLY A 114 4.63 18.77 3.10
N GLN A 115 4.95 18.76 1.81
CA GLN A 115 5.49 17.56 1.15
C GLN A 115 6.94 17.24 1.59
N LYS A 116 7.76 18.25 1.91
CA LYS A 116 9.06 18.04 2.57
C LYS A 116 8.90 17.42 3.95
N LEU A 117 7.96 17.93 4.76
CA LEU A 117 7.65 17.33 6.06
C LEU A 117 7.19 15.87 5.91
N GLN A 118 6.35 15.58 4.92
CA GLN A 118 5.91 14.21 4.62
C GLN A 118 7.10 13.29 4.26
N SER A 119 8.07 13.79 3.50
CA SER A 119 9.34 13.09 3.23
C SER A 119 10.14 12.83 4.51
N GLU A 120 10.28 13.82 5.39
CA GLU A 120 10.99 13.64 6.67
C GLU A 120 10.35 12.57 7.56
N LEU A 121 9.03 12.40 7.45
CA LEU A 121 8.27 11.34 8.13
C LEU A 121 8.40 9.97 7.46
N GLY A 122 9.11 9.87 6.33
CA GLY A 122 9.39 8.63 5.63
C GLY A 122 8.35 8.23 4.58
N TYR A 123 7.60 9.18 4.03
CA TYR A 123 6.66 8.93 2.94
C TYR A 123 7.20 9.51 1.63
N SER A 124 6.97 8.82 0.50
CA SER A 124 7.30 9.35 -0.82
C SER A 124 6.40 10.55 -1.16
N PRO A 125 6.97 11.75 -1.43
CA PRO A 125 6.19 12.90 -1.84
C PRO A 125 5.47 12.68 -3.18
N ILE A 126 4.29 13.29 -3.34
CA ILE A 126 3.55 13.28 -4.62
C ILE A 126 3.92 14.47 -5.52
N ARG A 127 4.63 15.47 -4.97
CA ARG A 127 5.01 16.68 -5.68
C ARG A 127 6.29 16.45 -6.47
N GLU A 128 6.22 16.73 -7.77
CA GLU A 128 7.38 16.68 -8.68
C GLU A 128 8.56 17.52 -8.14
N GLY A 129 9.78 17.01 -8.34
CA GLY A 129 11.01 17.68 -7.94
C GLY A 129 11.40 17.55 -6.46
N LEU A 130 10.58 16.88 -5.63
CA LEU A 130 10.98 16.48 -4.29
C LEU A 130 11.51 15.05 -4.29
N GLN A 131 12.62 14.83 -3.60
CA GLN A 131 13.24 13.51 -3.48
C GLN A 131 12.48 12.65 -2.49
N ALA A 132 12.35 11.36 -2.79
CA ALA A 132 11.87 10.39 -1.82
C ALA A 132 12.91 10.20 -0.69
N PRO A 133 12.48 9.77 0.50
CA PRO A 133 13.39 9.44 1.60
C PRO A 133 14.37 8.32 1.22
N GLU A 134 15.49 8.23 1.92
CA GLU A 134 16.51 7.21 1.65
C GLU A 134 15.91 5.79 1.66
N GLY A 135 16.12 5.07 0.56
CA GLY A 135 15.64 3.70 0.36
C GLY A 135 14.26 3.60 -0.32
N LEU A 136 13.49 4.69 -0.39
CA LEU A 136 12.22 4.75 -1.12
C LEU A 136 12.44 5.21 -2.56
N LYS A 137 11.57 4.74 -3.46
CA LYS A 137 11.45 5.27 -4.82
C LYS A 137 10.48 6.45 -4.85
N SER A 138 10.78 7.47 -5.65
CA SER A 138 9.78 8.48 -6.01
C SER A 138 8.81 7.91 -7.03
N ALA A 139 7.67 8.58 -7.25
CA ALA A 139 6.71 8.16 -8.26
C ALA A 139 7.34 8.06 -9.67
N ASP A 140 8.28 8.94 -9.99
CA ASP A 140 8.99 8.97 -11.28
C ASP A 140 10.02 7.83 -11.43
N ASP A 141 10.47 7.24 -10.31
CA ASP A 141 11.42 6.11 -10.29
C ASP A 141 10.72 4.74 -10.37
N LEU A 142 9.38 4.70 -10.30
CA LEU A 142 8.59 3.48 -10.41
C LEU A 142 8.34 3.15 -11.88
N GLU A 143 9.09 2.19 -12.41
CA GLU A 143 9.02 1.78 -13.81
C GLU A 143 7.65 1.16 -14.18
N ASN A 144 7.12 0.29 -13.31
CA ASN A 144 5.90 -0.49 -13.56
C ASN A 144 4.89 -0.25 -12.43
N VAL A 145 4.07 0.79 -12.57
CA VAL A 145 2.95 1.04 -11.64
C VAL A 145 1.72 0.27 -12.11
N LEU A 146 1.27 -0.65 -11.27
CA LEU A 146 0.03 -1.39 -11.50
C LEU A 146 -1.16 -0.50 -11.17
N THR A 147 -2.07 -0.33 -12.13
CA THR A 147 -3.23 0.55 -11.99
C THR A 147 -4.53 -0.16 -12.38
N ALA A 148 -5.63 0.31 -11.82
CA ALA A 148 -6.97 -0.06 -12.22
C ALA A 148 -7.90 1.15 -12.02
N ASP A 149 -9.05 1.16 -12.70
CA ASP A 149 -10.02 2.23 -12.55
C ASP A 149 -10.57 2.28 -11.11
N MET A 150 -10.46 3.44 -10.46
CA MET A 150 -10.85 3.62 -9.06
C MET A 150 -12.34 3.36 -8.81
N LYS A 151 -13.22 3.66 -9.78
CA LYS A 151 -14.66 3.41 -9.62
C LYS A 151 -14.94 1.92 -9.65
N GLU A 152 -14.26 1.19 -10.53
CA GLU A 152 -14.36 -0.27 -10.59
C GLU A 152 -13.80 -0.95 -9.33
N LEU A 153 -12.67 -0.45 -8.80
CA LEU A 153 -12.12 -0.91 -7.52
C LEU A 153 -13.11 -0.69 -6.37
N LEU A 154 -13.71 0.50 -6.29
CA LEU A 154 -14.69 0.82 -5.25
C LEU A 154 -15.94 -0.06 -5.37
N LYS A 155 -16.45 -0.23 -6.59
CA LYS A 155 -17.67 -1.01 -6.86
C LYS A 155 -17.50 -2.49 -6.56
N GLY A 156 -16.36 -3.09 -6.94
CA GLY A 156 -16.13 -4.52 -6.75
C GLY A 156 -15.52 -4.91 -5.40
N ARG A 157 -15.17 -3.94 -4.54
CA ARG A 157 -14.43 -4.18 -3.29
C ARG A 157 -15.00 -5.31 -2.42
N GLU A 158 -16.32 -5.34 -2.20
CA GLU A 158 -16.94 -6.35 -1.34
C GLU A 158 -17.05 -7.71 -2.00
N ASP A 159 -17.27 -7.76 -3.32
CA ASP A 159 -17.25 -9.00 -4.09
C ASP A 159 -15.83 -9.60 -4.13
N ASP A 160 -14.82 -8.76 -4.32
CA ASP A 160 -13.40 -9.16 -4.28
C ASP A 160 -13.04 -9.73 -2.92
N LYS A 161 -13.43 -9.04 -1.83
CA LYS A 161 -13.22 -9.53 -0.46
C LYS A 161 -13.90 -10.89 -0.22
N THR A 162 -15.12 -11.05 -0.71
CA THR A 162 -15.88 -12.31 -0.58
C THR A 162 -15.16 -13.45 -1.31
N LYS A 163 -14.76 -13.24 -2.57
CA LYS A 163 -14.06 -14.26 -3.34
C LYS A 163 -12.66 -14.58 -2.80
N PHE A 164 -11.97 -13.58 -2.25
CA PHE A 164 -10.74 -13.82 -1.50
C PHE A 164 -11.00 -14.75 -0.30
N ASP A 165 -12.03 -14.46 0.50
CA ASP A 165 -12.37 -15.33 1.64
C ASP A 165 -12.69 -16.76 1.20
N GLU A 166 -13.44 -16.94 0.12
CA GLU A 166 -13.72 -18.26 -0.45
C GLU A 166 -12.43 -19.04 -0.80
N ILE A 167 -11.46 -18.38 -1.46
CA ILE A 167 -10.17 -19.00 -1.83
C ILE A 167 -9.37 -19.41 -0.59
N PHE A 168 -9.34 -18.56 0.44
CA PHE A 168 -8.47 -18.77 1.60
C PHE A 168 -9.11 -19.60 2.72
N SER A 169 -10.44 -19.64 2.79
CA SER A 169 -11.23 -20.43 3.74
C SER A 169 -11.60 -21.83 3.22
N ALA A 170 -11.48 -22.10 1.91
CA ALA A 170 -11.60 -23.45 1.37
C ALA A 170 -10.49 -24.37 1.92
N GLN A 171 -10.91 -25.56 2.36
CA GLN A 171 -10.06 -26.64 2.88
C GLN A 171 -9.36 -27.42 1.77
#